data_AF-A0A6M6DIH5-F1
#
_entry.id   AF-A0A6M6DIH5-F1
#
_cell.length_a   1.000
_cell.length_b   1.000
_cell.length_c   1.000
_cell.angle_alpha   90.00
_cell.angle_beta   90.00
_cell.angle_gamma   90.00
#
_symmetry.space_group_name_H-M   'P 1'
#
loop_
_entity.id
_entity.type
_entity.pdbx_description
1 polymer ?
#
loop_
_entity_poly.entity_id
_entity_poly.type
_entity_poly.pdbx_seq_one_letter_code
_entity_poly.pdbx_strand_id
1 'polypeptide(L)'
;MADSGSLAGPGGALRRLMGLWQPEGRVGRLLNGVLAAMTLGCVSFIALCVTLKLYGDTPEEVEQITLCALVASICVGFLCKVTLFVTQGGTLRQAVRLLEETRARFCNGDHNKLTRRRYLDHSNNVYYYCQMVAVPAAIGWVVCPLLSRVLTKTDEGQPQPQWQLPLPTWFPVDMYASPTYETLYVVHSFCVLVAVQSCLSIDIFFVHMMLMVAAELEVLNCNLSAMQHINFQTTRTEEEGFISRYKRNGRRLALLSSGQSLADQTLTEGASQKELNQQLLKNVLHHQAILRSVSLLQSA
;
A
#
# COMPACT_ATOMS: atom_id res chain seq x y z
N MET A 1 -15.45 2.94 -18.71
CA MET A 1 -14.28 3.29 -17.88
C MET A 1 -14.36 2.44 -16.63
N ALA A 2 -13.48 1.44 -16.52
CA ALA A 2 -13.38 0.67 -15.29
C ALA A 2 -12.91 1.61 -14.17
N ASP A 3 -13.52 1.47 -13.00
CA ASP A 3 -13.33 2.37 -11.87
C ASP A 3 -11.91 2.16 -11.31
N SER A 4 -10.97 3.03 -11.72
CA SER A 4 -9.56 3.03 -11.27
C SER A 4 -9.43 3.23 -9.74
N GLY A 5 -10.55 3.37 -9.04
CA GLY A 5 -10.66 3.23 -7.59
C GLY A 5 -10.38 1.82 -7.04
N SER A 6 -10.55 0.74 -7.84
CA SER A 6 -10.38 -0.63 -7.32
C SER A 6 -8.96 -0.94 -6.85
N LEU A 7 -7.94 -0.43 -7.55
CA LEU A 7 -6.54 -0.66 -7.21
C LEU A 7 -5.96 0.33 -6.20
N ALA A 8 -6.69 1.39 -5.85
CA ALA A 8 -6.28 2.21 -4.72
C ALA A 8 -6.34 1.42 -3.42
N GLY A 9 -7.14 0.35 -3.34
CA GLY A 9 -7.30 -0.45 -2.13
C GLY A 9 -8.32 0.16 -1.15
N PRO A 10 -8.53 -0.47 0.01
CA PRO A 10 -9.66 -0.20 0.92
C PRO A 10 -9.62 1.20 1.54
N GLY A 11 -8.43 1.80 1.66
CA GLY A 11 -8.24 3.17 2.12
C GLY A 11 -8.43 4.26 1.06
N GLY A 12 -8.87 3.91 -0.15
CA GLY A 12 -9.00 4.85 -1.27
C GLY A 12 -9.92 6.03 -0.97
N ALA A 13 -11.09 5.77 -0.37
CA ALA A 13 -12.04 6.83 0.00
C ALA A 13 -11.46 7.77 1.07
N LEU A 14 -10.80 7.20 2.08
CA LEU A 14 -10.15 7.96 3.15
C LEU A 14 -9.04 8.87 2.60
N ARG A 15 -8.16 8.37 1.73
CA ARG A 15 -7.09 9.21 1.13
C ARG A 15 -7.65 10.33 0.27
N ARG A 16 -8.75 10.09 -0.45
CA ARG A 16 -9.45 11.14 -1.20
C ARG A 16 -10.04 12.20 -0.27
N LEU A 17 -10.65 11.78 0.84
CA LEU A 17 -11.20 12.68 1.87
C LEU A 17 -10.11 13.55 2.51
N MET A 18 -8.91 13.02 2.68
CA MET A 18 -7.75 13.75 3.22
C MET A 18 -6.96 14.54 2.16
N GLY A 19 -7.43 14.58 0.91
CA GLY A 19 -6.72 15.26 -0.18
C GLY A 19 -5.39 14.60 -0.58
N LEU A 20 -5.05 13.44 -0.03
CA LEU A 20 -3.81 12.73 -0.31
C LEU A 20 -3.83 12.06 -1.69
N TRP A 21 -5.02 11.76 -2.24
CA TRP A 21 -5.15 11.09 -3.53
C TRP A 21 -5.97 11.89 -4.53
N GLN A 22 -5.27 12.46 -5.52
CA GLN A 22 -5.85 13.35 -6.51
C GLN A 22 -6.79 12.60 -7.49
N PRO A 23 -8.09 12.96 -7.57
CA PRO A 23 -9.01 12.38 -8.54
C PRO A 23 -8.74 12.89 -9.96
N GLU A 24 -9.17 12.13 -10.96
CA GLU A 24 -9.11 12.55 -12.36
C GLU A 24 -10.24 13.56 -12.64
N GLY A 25 -9.87 14.82 -12.94
CA GLY A 25 -10.83 15.88 -13.27
C GLY A 25 -10.36 17.28 -12.84
N ARG A 26 -10.85 18.34 -13.49
CA ARG A 26 -10.47 19.73 -13.10
C ARG A 26 -11.04 20.12 -11.73
N VAL A 27 -12.33 19.87 -11.50
CA VAL A 27 -13.01 20.21 -10.23
C VAL A 27 -12.45 19.41 -9.07
N GLY A 28 -12.29 18.09 -9.26
CA GLY A 28 -11.73 17.21 -8.22
C GLY A 28 -10.29 17.59 -7.83
N ARG A 29 -9.49 18.14 -8.75
CA ARG A 29 -8.14 18.64 -8.44
C ARG A 29 -8.14 19.84 -7.51
N LEU A 30 -9.06 20.79 -7.70
CA LEU A 30 -9.18 21.96 -6.82
C LEU A 30 -9.61 21.54 -5.41
N LEU A 31 -10.66 20.71 -5.31
CA LEU A 31 -11.13 20.19 -4.02
C LEU A 31 -10.02 19.40 -3.30
N ASN A 32 -9.32 18.52 -4.01
CA ASN A 32 -8.21 17.76 -3.45
C ASN A 32 -7.07 18.67 -2.99
N GLY A 33 -6.78 19.77 -3.70
CA GLY A 33 -5.79 20.75 -3.29
C GLY A 33 -6.15 21.44 -1.97
N VAL A 34 -7.42 21.82 -1.79
CA VAL A 34 -7.92 22.39 -0.53
C VAL A 34 -7.83 21.38 0.61
N LEU A 35 -8.26 20.14 0.38
CA LEU A 35 -8.18 19.07 1.38
C LEU A 35 -6.73 18.75 1.76
N ALA A 36 -5.82 18.68 0.79
CA ALA A 36 -4.39 18.47 1.04
C ALA A 36 -3.78 19.62 1.84
N ALA A 37 -4.13 20.87 1.49
CA ALA A 37 -3.69 22.05 2.24
C ALA A 37 -4.22 22.04 3.68
N MET A 38 -5.47 21.62 3.89
CA MET A 38 -6.04 21.44 5.23
C MET A 38 -5.29 20.36 6.02
N THR A 39 -5.04 19.18 5.43
CA THR A 39 -4.28 18.12 6.11
C THR A 39 -2.85 18.56 6.44
N LEU A 40 -2.15 19.19 5.50
CA LEU A 40 -0.81 19.73 5.73
C LEU A 40 -0.83 20.84 6.79
N GLY A 41 -1.85 21.69 6.78
CA GLY A 41 -2.08 22.73 7.78
C GLY A 41 -2.29 22.15 9.18
N CYS A 42 -3.12 21.11 9.33
CA CYS A 42 -3.33 20.44 10.61
C CYS A 42 -2.04 19.80 11.16
N VAL A 43 -1.26 19.12 10.32
CA VAL A 43 -0.01 18.49 10.74
C VAL A 43 1.05 19.55 11.10
N SER A 44 1.16 20.60 10.29
CA SER A 44 2.08 21.72 10.53
C SER A 44 1.71 22.48 11.81
N PHE A 45 0.40 22.68 12.05
CA PHE A 45 -0.11 23.33 13.25
C PHE A 45 0.34 22.59 14.51
N ILE A 46 0.18 21.27 14.56
CA ILE A 46 0.63 20.47 15.72
C ILE A 46 2.14 20.57 15.89
N ALA A 47 2.90 20.38 14.81
CA ALA A 47 4.37 20.45 14.86
C ALA A 47 4.83 21.82 15.39
N LEU A 48 4.19 22.90 14.93
CA LEU A 48 4.47 24.26 15.36
C LEU A 48 4.14 24.46 16.85
N CYS A 49 2.94 24.05 17.31
CA CYS A 49 2.53 24.24 18.70
C CYS A 49 3.43 23.51 19.70
N VAL A 50 3.87 22.29 19.37
CA VAL A 50 4.78 21.51 20.23
C VAL A 50 6.18 22.11 20.22
N THR A 51 6.65 22.54 19.05
CA THR A 51 7.96 23.22 18.91
C THR A 51 7.98 24.54 19.67
N LEU A 52 6.92 25.35 19.53
CA LEU A 52 6.76 26.61 20.26
C LEU A 52 6.74 26.37 21.77
N LYS A 53 6.12 25.29 22.27
CA LYS A 53 6.20 24.95 23.68
C LYS A 53 7.64 24.70 24.12
N LEU A 54 8.40 23.92 23.36
CA LEU A 54 9.79 23.61 23.71
C LEU A 54 10.68 24.87 23.79
N TYR A 55 10.41 25.88 22.94
CA TYR A 55 11.17 27.13 22.90
C TYR A 55 10.66 28.23 23.83
N GLY A 56 9.33 28.40 23.94
CA GLY A 56 8.71 29.52 24.66
C GLY A 56 8.45 29.25 26.14
N ASP A 57 8.28 27.98 26.50
CA ASP A 57 7.94 27.54 27.85
C ASP A 57 8.59 26.17 28.12
N THR A 58 9.93 26.20 28.13
CA THR A 58 10.73 24.98 28.33
C THR A 58 10.39 24.40 29.71
N PRO A 59 9.85 23.16 29.78
CA PRO A 59 9.46 22.59 31.05
C PRO A 59 10.70 22.33 31.93
N GLU A 60 10.59 22.55 33.23
CA GLU A 60 11.69 22.36 34.17
C GLU A 60 12.01 20.87 34.40
N GLU A 61 10.99 20.01 34.27
CA GLU A 61 11.12 18.57 34.47
C GLU A 61 11.66 17.87 33.21
N VAL A 62 12.74 17.11 33.38
CA VAL A 62 13.39 16.35 32.29
C VAL A 62 12.41 15.38 31.61
N GLU A 63 11.49 14.78 32.36
CA GLU A 63 10.46 13.89 31.82
C GLU A 63 9.54 14.62 30.83
N GLN A 64 9.14 15.85 31.13
CA GLN A 64 8.30 16.64 30.25
C GLN A 64 9.08 17.12 29.01
N ILE A 65 10.36 17.48 29.17
CA ILE A 65 11.23 17.83 28.05
C ILE A 65 11.33 16.65 27.07
N THR A 66 11.62 15.45 27.58
CA THR A 66 11.77 14.25 26.74
C THR A 66 10.47 13.87 26.05
N LEU A 67 9.33 13.96 26.73
CA LEU A 67 8.01 13.75 26.12
C LEU A 67 7.74 14.78 25.01
N CYS A 68 7.97 16.07 25.26
CA CYS A 68 7.77 17.12 24.26
C CYS A 68 8.69 16.92 23.05
N ALA A 69 9.96 16.56 23.27
CA ALA A 69 10.92 16.28 22.21
C ALA A 69 10.51 15.06 21.36
N LEU A 70 10.02 13.98 22.01
CA LEU A 70 9.50 12.81 21.32
C LEU A 70 8.30 13.16 20.44
N VAL A 71 7.32 13.89 20.99
CA VAL A 71 6.13 14.33 20.24
C VAL A 71 6.54 15.25 19.08
N ALA A 72 7.45 16.19 19.30
CA ALA A 72 7.95 17.08 18.24
C ALA A 72 8.59 16.28 17.10
N SER A 73 9.45 15.32 17.43
CA SER A 73 10.09 14.43 16.46
C SER A 73 9.07 13.63 15.64
N ILE A 74 8.05 13.06 16.29
CA ILE A 74 6.95 12.35 15.62
C ILE A 74 6.21 13.28 14.67
N CYS A 75 5.87 14.50 15.10
CA CYS A 75 5.14 15.47 14.28
C CYS A 75 5.94 15.94 13.06
N VAL A 76 7.25 16.15 13.21
CA VAL A 76 8.15 16.46 12.08
C VAL A 76 8.21 15.28 11.11
N GLY A 77 8.30 14.05 11.62
CA GLY A 77 8.25 12.84 10.78
C GLY A 77 6.93 12.73 10.00
N PHE A 78 5.80 13.03 10.63
CA PHE A 78 4.48 13.09 9.99
C PHE A 78 4.41 14.16 8.92
N LEU A 79 4.92 15.36 9.20
CA LEU A 79 4.96 16.46 8.24
C LEU A 79 5.79 16.10 7.00
N CYS A 80 6.99 15.56 7.21
CA CYS A 80 7.85 15.09 6.12
C CYS A 80 7.15 14.01 5.30
N LYS A 81 6.55 13.00 5.94
CA LYS A 81 5.84 11.90 5.26
C LYS A 81 4.68 12.41 4.41
N VAL A 82 3.82 13.28 4.95
CA VAL A 82 2.69 13.85 4.20
C VAL A 82 3.17 14.73 3.05
N THR A 83 4.21 15.54 3.27
CA THR A 83 4.78 16.41 2.23
C THR A 83 5.39 15.60 1.09
N LEU A 84 6.18 14.57 1.40
CA LEU A 84 6.76 13.66 0.41
C LEU A 84 5.66 12.95 -0.38
N PHE A 85 4.64 12.42 0.31
CA PHE A 85 3.53 11.74 -0.36
C PHE A 85 2.76 12.66 -1.32
N VAL A 86 2.49 13.90 -0.92
CA VAL A 86 1.79 14.89 -1.77
C VAL A 86 2.66 15.30 -2.96
N THR A 87 3.95 15.53 -2.76
CA THR A 87 4.89 15.96 -3.82
C THR A 87 5.19 14.83 -4.82
N GLN A 88 5.38 13.59 -4.34
CA GLN A 88 5.67 12.41 -5.16
C GLN A 88 4.42 11.65 -5.61
N GLY A 89 3.21 12.16 -5.28
CA GLY A 89 1.94 11.51 -5.65
C GLY A 89 1.76 11.32 -7.16
N GLY A 90 2.50 12.04 -8.01
CA GLY A 90 2.59 11.77 -9.45
C GLY A 90 3.25 10.43 -9.76
N THR A 91 4.42 10.18 -9.19
CA THR A 91 5.19 8.94 -9.33
C THR A 91 4.44 7.74 -8.79
N LEU A 92 3.81 7.86 -7.61
CA LEU A 92 3.01 6.78 -7.01
C LEU A 92 1.80 6.42 -7.87
N ARG A 93 1.11 7.40 -8.45
CA ARG A 93 0.02 7.15 -9.41
C ARG A 93 0.51 6.45 -10.67
N GLN A 94 1.68 6.81 -11.16
CA GLN A 94 2.29 6.12 -12.31
C GLN A 94 2.61 4.66 -11.96
N ALA A 95 3.11 4.38 -10.75
CA ALA A 95 3.33 3.02 -10.28
C ALA A 95 2.02 2.21 -10.19
N VAL A 96 0.95 2.78 -9.64
CA VAL A 96 -0.38 2.14 -9.57
C VAL A 96 -0.90 1.82 -10.97
N ARG A 97 -0.84 2.78 -11.90
CA ARG A 97 -1.29 2.58 -13.28
C ARG A 97 -0.48 1.50 -13.99
N LEU A 98 0.84 1.49 -13.81
CA LEU A 98 1.70 0.47 -14.40
C LEU A 98 1.36 -0.94 -13.85
N LEU A 99 1.09 -1.07 -12.56
CA LEU A 99 0.64 -2.34 -11.96
C LEU A 99 -0.73 -2.76 -12.48
N GLU A 100 -1.67 -1.82 -12.61
CA GLU A 100 -2.99 -2.07 -13.18
C GLU A 100 -2.90 -2.56 -14.64
N GLU A 101 -2.12 -1.88 -15.48
CA GLU A 101 -1.86 -2.27 -16.87
C GLU A 101 -1.19 -3.64 -16.96
N THR A 102 -0.23 -3.91 -16.07
CA THR A 102 0.44 -5.21 -15.96
C THR A 102 -0.58 -6.30 -15.63
N ARG A 103 -1.44 -6.07 -14.64
CA ARG A 103 -2.51 -7.00 -14.26
C ARG A 103 -3.44 -7.32 -15.42
N ALA A 104 -3.91 -6.29 -16.11
CA ALA A 104 -4.80 -6.43 -17.25
C ALA A 104 -4.14 -7.21 -18.40
N ARG A 105 -2.86 -6.95 -18.68
CA ARG A 105 -2.10 -7.60 -19.77
C ARG A 105 -1.79 -9.06 -19.48
N PHE A 106 -1.51 -9.42 -18.23
CA PHE A 106 -1.09 -10.77 -17.82
C PHE A 106 -2.21 -11.53 -17.08
N CYS A 107 -3.47 -11.37 -17.51
CA CYS A 107 -4.68 -11.93 -16.86
C CYS A 107 -5.03 -13.37 -17.30
N ASN A 108 -4.09 -14.17 -17.79
CA ASN A 108 -4.40 -15.50 -18.32
C ASN A 108 -4.44 -16.53 -17.20
N GLY A 109 -5.56 -17.24 -17.06
CA GLY A 109 -5.73 -18.38 -16.16
C GLY A 109 -6.40 -18.04 -14.83
N ASP A 110 -7.22 -18.98 -14.34
CA ASP A 110 -7.96 -18.82 -13.07
C ASP A 110 -7.03 -18.82 -11.86
N HIS A 111 -5.90 -19.53 -11.94
CA HIS A 111 -4.88 -19.53 -10.90
C HIS A 111 -4.31 -18.13 -10.64
N ASN A 112 -4.00 -17.37 -11.70
CA ASN A 112 -3.43 -16.03 -11.59
C ASN A 112 -4.44 -15.04 -10.96
N LYS A 113 -5.74 -15.20 -11.25
CA LYS A 113 -6.81 -14.42 -10.61
C LYS A 113 -6.93 -14.76 -9.13
N LEU A 114 -6.86 -16.04 -8.78
CA LEU A 114 -6.94 -16.50 -7.39
C LEU A 114 -5.77 -15.96 -6.55
N THR A 115 -4.55 -16.00 -7.07
CA THR A 115 -3.36 -15.44 -6.41
C THR A 115 -3.53 -13.94 -6.17
N ARG A 116 -3.88 -13.16 -7.20
CA ARG A 116 -4.11 -11.71 -7.06
C ARG A 116 -5.21 -11.39 -6.04
N ARG A 117 -6.31 -12.15 -6.05
CA ARG A 117 -7.41 -11.99 -5.08
C ARG A 117 -6.94 -12.26 -3.66
N ARG A 118 -6.15 -13.32 -3.44
CA ARG A 118 -5.59 -13.66 -2.11
C ARG A 118 -4.76 -12.50 -1.53
N TYR A 119 -3.88 -11.89 -2.34
CA TYR A 119 -3.09 -10.73 -1.88
C TYR A 119 -3.93 -9.48 -1.65
N LEU A 120 -4.97 -9.26 -2.45
CA LEU A 120 -5.92 -8.17 -2.22
C LEU A 120 -6.66 -8.37 -0.89
N ASP A 121 -7.17 -9.56 -0.63
CA ASP A 121 -7.83 -9.91 0.62
C ASP A 121 -6.87 -9.78 1.82
N HIS A 122 -5.62 -10.22 1.66
CA HIS A 122 -4.60 -10.05 2.69
C HIS A 122 -4.30 -8.57 2.97
N SER A 123 -4.18 -7.75 1.93
CA SER A 123 -4.00 -6.31 2.09
C SER A 123 -5.21 -5.64 2.75
N ASN A 124 -6.42 -6.11 2.48
CA ASN A 124 -7.62 -5.62 3.15
C ASN A 124 -7.59 -5.95 4.64
N ASN A 125 -7.19 -7.17 5.00
CA ASN A 125 -7.04 -7.57 6.39
C ASN A 125 -5.99 -6.72 7.11
N VAL A 126 -4.83 -6.47 6.49
CA VAL A 126 -3.80 -5.57 7.05
C VAL A 126 -4.38 -4.17 7.30
N TYR A 127 -5.13 -3.61 6.34
CA TYR A 127 -5.79 -2.31 6.53
C TYR A 127 -6.71 -2.32 7.74
N TYR A 128 -7.59 -3.32 7.87
CA TYR A 128 -8.50 -3.41 9.00
C TYR A 128 -7.78 -3.59 10.33
N TYR A 129 -6.74 -4.44 10.40
CA TYR A 129 -5.96 -4.61 11.63
C TYR A 129 -5.26 -3.31 12.05
N CYS A 130 -4.62 -2.61 11.10
CA CYS A 130 -4.00 -1.32 11.39
C CYS A 130 -5.02 -0.28 11.88
N GLN A 131 -6.20 -0.20 11.27
CA GLN A 131 -7.27 0.70 11.71
C GLN A 131 -7.84 0.33 13.09
N MET A 132 -8.07 -0.96 13.34
CA MET A 132 -8.59 -1.46 14.63
C MET A 132 -7.63 -1.21 15.78
N VAL A 133 -6.32 -1.10 15.53
CA VAL A 133 -5.33 -0.73 16.56
C VAL A 133 -5.20 0.79 16.68
N ALA A 134 -5.08 1.50 15.56
CA ALA A 134 -4.76 2.92 15.58
C ALA A 134 -5.93 3.81 16.01
N VAL A 135 -7.16 3.50 15.59
CA VAL A 135 -8.34 4.33 15.90
C VAL A 135 -8.62 4.34 17.41
N PRO A 136 -8.67 3.19 18.13
CA PRO A 136 -8.83 3.21 19.58
C PRO A 136 -7.67 3.88 20.30
N ALA A 137 -6.43 3.72 19.83
CA ALA A 137 -5.28 4.41 20.40
C ALA A 137 -5.42 5.94 20.29
N ALA A 138 -5.85 6.44 19.12
CA ALA A 138 -6.08 7.86 18.89
C ALA A 138 -7.25 8.40 19.73
N ILE A 139 -8.36 7.65 19.83
CA ILE A 139 -9.48 8.00 20.70
C ILE A 139 -9.03 8.02 22.16
N GLY A 140 -8.32 7.00 22.61
CA GLY A 140 -7.78 6.92 23.97
C GLY A 140 -6.88 8.10 24.28
N TRP A 141 -6.00 8.50 23.35
CA TRP A 141 -5.14 9.67 23.48
C TRP A 141 -5.94 10.97 23.62
N VAL A 142 -7.01 11.13 22.84
CA VAL A 142 -7.90 12.31 22.90
C VAL A 142 -8.82 12.28 24.12
N VAL A 143 -9.18 11.13 24.67
CA VAL A 143 -10.13 11.00 25.79
C VAL A 143 -9.42 10.97 27.15
N CYS A 144 -8.17 10.50 27.21
CA CYS A 144 -7.42 10.35 28.45
C CYS A 144 -7.32 11.64 29.29
N PRO A 145 -7.02 12.83 28.72
CA PRO A 145 -6.99 14.07 29.49
C PRO A 145 -8.35 14.43 30.12
N LEU A 146 -9.46 14.14 29.43
CA LEU A 146 -10.81 14.38 29.95
C LEU A 146 -11.16 13.42 31.09
N LEU A 147 -10.81 12.14 30.95
CA LEU A 147 -11.03 11.14 32.00
C LEU A 147 -10.20 11.42 33.24
N SER A 148 -8.92 11.77 33.06
CA SER A 148 -8.04 12.18 34.16
C SER A 148 -8.66 13.32 34.95
N ARG A 149 -9.19 14.34 34.26
CA ARG A 149 -9.87 15.47 34.89
C ARG A 149 -11.13 15.08 35.65
N VAL A 150 -11.95 14.17 35.12
CA VAL A 150 -13.17 13.72 35.81
C VAL A 150 -12.83 12.93 37.07
N LEU A 151 -11.77 12.11 37.02
CA LEU A 151 -11.33 11.29 38.15
C LEU A 151 -10.63 12.11 39.25
N THR A 152 -9.85 13.13 38.91
CA THR A 152 -9.15 13.97 39.91
C THR A 152 -10.08 14.96 40.61
N LYS A 153 -11.22 15.32 40.00
CA LYS A 153 -12.19 16.25 40.59
C LYS A 153 -12.80 15.73 41.91
N THR A 154 -12.68 14.44 42.21
CA THR A 154 -13.24 13.82 43.42
C THR A 154 -12.42 14.14 44.68
N ASP A 155 -11.18 14.63 44.56
CA ASP A 155 -10.34 14.99 45.71
C ASP A 155 -10.42 16.50 46.00
N GLU A 156 -11.26 16.89 46.97
CA GLU A 156 -11.55 18.30 47.31
C GLU A 156 -10.36 19.09 47.92
N GLY A 157 -9.20 18.46 48.11
CA GLY A 157 -8.06 19.05 48.83
C GLY A 157 -6.90 19.56 47.98
N GLN A 158 -6.85 19.28 46.67
CA GLN A 158 -5.68 19.64 45.85
C GLN A 158 -5.82 21.00 45.12
N PRO A 159 -4.72 21.76 45.00
CA PRO A 159 -4.68 22.99 44.21
C PRO A 159 -5.14 22.71 42.77
N GLN A 160 -5.83 23.70 42.20
CA GLN A 160 -6.63 23.61 40.96
C GLN A 160 -6.08 22.63 39.92
N PRO A 161 -6.91 21.70 39.40
CA PRO A 161 -6.48 20.74 38.40
C PRO A 161 -5.98 21.48 37.15
N GLN A 162 -4.70 21.30 36.83
CA GLN A 162 -4.09 21.87 35.63
C GLN A 162 -4.82 21.34 34.41
N TRP A 163 -5.34 22.23 33.58
CA TRP A 163 -6.04 21.83 32.36
C TRP A 163 -5.03 21.26 31.37
N GLN A 164 -5.16 19.97 31.07
CA GLN A 164 -4.28 19.28 30.13
C GLN A 164 -4.94 19.25 28.74
N LEU A 165 -4.19 19.66 27.72
CA LEU A 165 -4.54 19.49 26.31
C LEU A 165 -4.03 18.13 25.83
N PRO A 166 -4.58 17.57 24.73
CA PRO A 166 -4.13 16.27 24.19
C PRO A 166 -2.65 16.21 23.84
N LEU A 167 -2.03 17.35 23.51
CA LEU A 167 -0.58 17.47 23.37
C LEU A 167 -0.09 18.67 24.18
N PRO A 168 1.15 18.59 24.70
CA PRO A 168 1.76 19.69 25.42
C PRO A 168 2.00 20.83 24.42
N THR A 169 1.21 21.90 24.52
CA THR A 169 1.28 23.05 23.62
C THR A 169 1.29 24.34 24.43
N TRP A 170 1.92 25.37 23.87
CA TRP A 170 1.99 26.70 24.46
C TRP A 170 1.32 27.69 23.51
N PHE A 171 0.49 28.55 24.07
CA PHE A 171 -0.15 29.64 23.34
C PHE A 171 0.06 30.95 24.11
N PRO A 172 0.24 32.09 23.41
CA PRO A 172 0.38 33.39 24.04
C PRO A 172 -0.93 33.93 24.64
N VAL A 173 -2.05 33.25 24.39
CA VAL A 173 -3.38 33.59 24.91
C VAL A 173 -3.67 32.74 26.14
N ASP A 174 -4.43 33.27 27.09
CA ASP A 174 -4.88 32.53 28.28
C ASP A 174 -5.69 31.28 27.86
N MET A 175 -5.02 30.13 27.87
CA MET A 175 -5.57 28.83 27.51
C MET A 175 -6.59 28.33 28.52
N TYR A 176 -6.62 28.90 29.73
CA TYR A 176 -7.42 28.41 30.85
C TYR A 176 -8.76 29.14 30.97
N ALA A 177 -8.95 30.23 30.22
CA ALA A 177 -10.22 30.92 30.14
C ALA A 177 -11.22 30.18 29.24
N SER A 178 -12.42 29.91 29.75
CA SER A 178 -13.55 29.47 28.93
C SER A 178 -14.08 30.67 28.13
N PRO A 179 -14.39 30.56 26.81
CA PRO A 179 -14.55 29.33 26.00
C PRO A 179 -13.31 28.92 25.16
N THR A 180 -12.17 29.56 25.40
CA THR A 180 -10.95 29.39 24.59
C THR A 180 -10.40 27.97 24.74
N TYR A 181 -10.38 27.42 25.95
CA TYR A 181 -9.93 26.06 26.23
C TYR A 181 -10.69 25.01 25.40
N GLU A 182 -12.02 25.06 25.44
CA GLU A 182 -12.87 24.06 24.78
C GLU A 182 -12.69 24.11 23.26
N THR A 183 -12.56 25.32 22.70
CA THR A 183 -12.31 25.51 21.27
C THR A 183 -10.95 24.97 20.86
N LEU A 184 -9.89 25.29 21.62
CA LEU A 184 -8.55 24.75 21.39
C LEU A 184 -8.52 23.24 21.51
N TYR A 185 -9.22 22.67 22.50
CA TYR A 185 -9.31 21.23 22.68
C TYR A 185 -9.90 20.53 21.46
N VAL A 186 -11.01 21.04 20.93
CA VAL A 186 -11.69 20.47 19.75
C VAL A 186 -10.81 20.57 18.51
N VAL A 187 -10.24 21.76 18.25
CA VAL A 187 -9.36 21.99 17.09
C VAL A 187 -8.14 21.09 17.17
N HIS A 188 -7.51 21.00 18.33
CA HIS A 188 -6.31 20.20 18.52
C HIS A 188 -6.60 18.70 18.39
N SER A 189 -7.70 18.22 18.98
CA SER A 189 -8.16 16.84 18.83
C SER A 189 -8.42 16.50 17.36
N PHE A 190 -9.08 17.40 16.62
CA PHE A 190 -9.30 17.22 15.18
C PHE A 190 -7.99 17.16 14.40
N CYS A 191 -7.06 18.08 14.66
CA CYS A 191 -5.75 18.06 14.00
C CYS A 191 -4.99 16.76 14.30
N VAL A 192 -5.05 16.25 15.54
CA VAL A 192 -4.36 15.01 15.93
C VAL A 192 -4.94 13.83 15.17
N LEU A 193 -6.27 13.73 15.10
CA LEU A 193 -6.94 12.68 14.34
C LEU A 193 -6.57 12.74 12.85
N VAL A 194 -6.54 13.94 12.25
CA VAL A 194 -6.10 14.14 10.85
C VAL A 194 -4.63 13.75 10.67
N ALA A 195 -3.74 14.11 11.59
CA ALA A 195 -2.32 13.77 11.50
C ALA A 195 -2.08 12.26 11.59
N VAL A 196 -2.67 11.60 12.59
CA VAL A 196 -2.56 10.14 12.78
C VAL A 196 -3.15 9.40 11.58
N GLN A 197 -4.36 9.78 11.16
CA GLN A 197 -5.05 9.07 10.08
C GLN A 197 -4.38 9.25 8.72
N SER A 198 -3.79 10.42 8.43
CA SER A 198 -3.07 10.66 7.17
C SER A 198 -1.79 9.83 7.12
N CYS A 199 -1.01 9.83 8.19
CA CYS A 199 0.23 9.07 8.28
C CYS A 199 -0.03 7.56 8.17
N LEU A 200 -1.00 7.05 8.92
CA LEU A 200 -1.40 5.65 8.85
C LEU A 200 -1.89 5.27 7.44
N SER A 201 -2.65 6.15 6.80
CA SER A 201 -3.17 5.90 5.45
C SER A 201 -2.06 5.82 4.38
N ILE A 202 -1.00 6.62 4.54
CA ILE A 202 0.21 6.57 3.71
C ILE A 202 0.96 5.25 3.95
N ASP A 203 1.17 4.85 5.20
CA ASP A 203 1.88 3.60 5.52
C ASP A 203 1.15 2.38 4.97
N ILE A 204 -0.17 2.30 5.18
CA ILE A 204 -0.97 1.20 4.63
C ILE A 204 -0.98 1.24 3.09
N PHE A 205 -0.95 2.42 2.47
CA PHE A 205 -0.83 2.52 1.01
C PHE A 205 0.46 1.87 0.50
N PHE A 206 1.60 2.16 1.12
CA PHE A 206 2.87 1.57 0.74
C PHE A 206 2.87 0.05 0.93
N VAL A 207 2.35 -0.44 2.06
CA VAL A 207 2.21 -1.89 2.30
C VAL A 207 1.31 -2.53 1.24
N HIS A 208 0.18 -1.90 0.90
CA HIS A 208 -0.71 -2.37 -0.16
C HIS A 208 0.03 -2.49 -1.50
N MET A 209 0.76 -1.45 -1.91
CA MET A 209 1.53 -1.43 -3.15
C MET A 209 2.58 -2.55 -3.19
N MET A 210 3.30 -2.77 -2.08
CA MET A 210 4.27 -3.86 -1.96
C MET A 210 3.61 -5.23 -2.09
N LEU A 211 2.46 -5.44 -1.45
CA LEU A 211 1.68 -6.68 -1.61
C LEU A 211 1.17 -6.86 -3.05
N MET A 212 0.80 -5.79 -3.74
CA MET A 212 0.36 -5.87 -5.12
C MET A 212 1.50 -6.27 -6.06
N VAL A 213 2.72 -5.74 -5.83
CA VAL A 213 3.95 -6.15 -6.52
C VAL A 213 4.29 -7.61 -6.24
N ALA A 214 4.22 -8.03 -4.97
CA ALA A 214 4.47 -9.42 -4.57
C ALA A 214 3.52 -10.40 -5.26
N ALA A 215 2.24 -10.04 -5.38
CA ALA A 215 1.26 -10.83 -6.13
C ALA A 215 1.67 -11.01 -7.60
N GLU A 216 2.19 -9.96 -8.25
CA GLU A 216 2.65 -10.07 -9.64
C GLU A 216 3.93 -10.90 -9.78
N LEU A 217 4.83 -10.84 -8.80
CA LEU A 217 6.02 -11.71 -8.74
C LEU A 217 5.63 -13.19 -8.59
N GLU A 218 4.65 -13.50 -7.73
CA GLU A 218 4.16 -14.87 -7.58
C GLU A 218 3.49 -15.38 -8.85
N VAL A 219 2.68 -14.55 -9.51
CA VAL A 219 2.09 -14.89 -10.82
C VAL A 219 3.17 -15.18 -11.87
N LEU A 220 4.23 -14.35 -11.93
CA LEU A 220 5.36 -14.59 -12.82
C LEU A 220 6.05 -15.93 -12.52
N ASN A 221 6.27 -16.23 -11.23
CA ASN A 221 6.90 -17.49 -10.81
C ASN A 221 6.04 -18.71 -11.20
N CYS A 222 4.72 -18.64 -10.99
CA CYS A 222 3.79 -19.69 -11.42
C CYS A 222 3.83 -19.89 -12.95
N ASN A 223 3.87 -18.81 -13.73
CA ASN A 223 3.94 -18.89 -15.19
C ASN A 223 5.26 -19.51 -15.67
N LEU A 224 6.39 -19.20 -15.02
CA LEU A 224 7.70 -19.80 -15.32
C LEU A 224 7.73 -21.29 -14.98
N SER A 225 7.17 -21.68 -13.82
CA SER A 225 7.07 -23.08 -13.42
C SER A 225 6.19 -23.89 -14.37
N ALA A 226 5.05 -23.34 -14.82
CA ALA A 226 4.18 -23.98 -15.80
C ALA A 226 4.91 -24.22 -17.15
N MET A 227 5.70 -23.25 -17.61
CA MET A 227 6.51 -23.38 -18.82
C MET A 227 7.59 -24.47 -18.70
N GLN A 228 8.21 -24.59 -17.52
CA GLN A 228 9.20 -25.63 -17.24
C GLN A 228 8.57 -27.04 -17.32
N HIS A 229 7.34 -27.22 -16.82
CA HIS A 229 6.63 -28.49 -16.91
C HIS A 229 6.29 -28.87 -18.36
N ILE A 230 5.90 -27.90 -19.20
CA ILE A 230 5.64 -28.14 -20.63
C ILE A 230 6.93 -28.63 -21.32
N ASN A 231 8.06 -27.97 -21.05
CA ASN A 231 9.35 -28.34 -21.64
C ASN A 231 9.75 -29.80 -21.30
N PHE A 232 9.61 -30.21 -20.03
CA PHE A 232 9.90 -31.59 -19.63
C PHE A 232 8.97 -32.63 -20.26
N GLN A 233 7.69 -32.30 -20.45
CA GLN A 233 6.75 -33.21 -21.12
C GLN A 233 7.11 -33.37 -22.61
N THR A 234 7.51 -32.29 -23.29
CA THR A 234 7.97 -32.34 -24.68
C THR A 234 9.21 -33.24 -24.82
N THR A 235 10.24 -33.06 -23.99
CA THR A 235 11.46 -33.88 -24.04
C THR A 235 11.19 -35.36 -23.78
N ARG A 236 10.36 -35.69 -22.79
CA ARG A 236 10.03 -37.09 -22.47
C ARG A 236 9.28 -37.81 -23.59
N THR A 237 8.38 -37.10 -24.28
CA THR A 237 7.60 -37.67 -25.39
C THR A 237 8.51 -38.01 -26.58
N GLU A 238 9.55 -37.22 -26.82
CA GLU A 238 10.56 -37.50 -27.85
C GLU A 238 11.36 -38.77 -27.51
N GLU A 239 11.89 -38.89 -26.29
CA GLU A 239 12.70 -40.05 -25.86
C GLU A 239 11.92 -41.37 -25.89
N GLU A 240 10.67 -41.39 -25.41
CA GLU A 240 9.82 -42.58 -25.45
C GLU A 240 9.46 -42.98 -26.90
N GLY A 241 9.31 -42.01 -27.80
CA GLY A 241 9.12 -42.24 -29.23
C GLY A 241 10.33 -42.91 -29.90
N PHE A 242 11.55 -42.53 -29.52
CA PHE A 242 12.77 -43.14 -30.04
C PHE A 242 12.97 -44.59 -29.54
N ILE A 243 12.68 -44.87 -28.27
CA ILE A 243 12.85 -46.21 -27.68
C ILE A 243 11.80 -47.20 -28.22
N SER A 244 10.56 -46.74 -28.43
CA SER A 244 9.49 -47.52 -29.06
C SER A 244 9.86 -47.99 -30.47
N ARG A 245 10.56 -47.14 -31.24
CA ARG A 245 10.95 -47.45 -32.64
C ARG A 245 12.09 -48.48 -32.73
N TYR A 246 12.97 -48.57 -31.74
CA TYR A 246 14.08 -49.53 -31.74
C TYR A 246 13.68 -50.96 -31.31
N LYS A 247 12.66 -51.10 -30.45
CA LYS A 247 12.24 -52.42 -29.92
C LYS A 247 11.34 -53.23 -30.86
N ARG A 248 10.93 -52.66 -32.01
CA ARG A 248 10.01 -53.29 -32.98
C ARG A 248 10.68 -53.88 -34.22
N ASN A 249 11.95 -54.29 -34.14
CA ASN A 249 12.66 -54.95 -35.25
C ASN A 249 12.83 -56.48 -35.06
N GLY A 250 12.07 -57.11 -34.16
CA GLY A 250 12.18 -58.55 -33.88
C GLY A 250 11.18 -59.48 -34.56
N ARG A 251 10.07 -59.01 -35.14
CA ARG A 251 9.09 -59.90 -35.80
C ARG A 251 8.42 -59.25 -37.00
N ARG A 252 8.78 -59.79 -38.17
CA ARG A 252 8.06 -59.65 -39.45
C ARG A 252 6.56 -59.83 -39.23
N LEU A 253 5.76 -58.88 -39.72
CA LEU A 253 4.61 -59.23 -40.57
C LEU A 253 4.31 -58.06 -41.49
N ALA A 254 4.31 -58.37 -42.78
CA ALA A 254 3.95 -57.48 -43.87
C ALA A 254 2.45 -57.14 -43.81
N LEU A 255 2.10 -55.88 -44.10
CA LEU A 255 1.39 -55.46 -45.32
C LEU A 255 0.82 -54.04 -45.15
N LEU A 256 1.03 -53.25 -46.21
CA LEU A 256 0.21 -52.13 -46.72
C LEU A 256 0.31 -50.75 -46.07
N SER A 257 1.08 -49.90 -46.76
CA SER A 257 0.58 -48.71 -47.47
C SER A 257 -0.24 -47.68 -46.68
N SER A 258 0.46 -46.66 -46.16
CA SER A 258 -0.02 -45.27 -46.26
C SER A 258 1.16 -44.30 -46.08
N GLY A 259 1.66 -43.75 -47.19
CA GLY A 259 2.85 -42.89 -47.26
C GLY A 259 2.62 -41.44 -46.85
N GLN A 260 1.87 -41.18 -45.76
CA GLN A 260 1.34 -39.84 -45.49
C GLN A 260 1.69 -39.25 -44.11
N SER A 261 2.58 -39.84 -43.30
CA SER A 261 2.68 -39.47 -41.87
C SER A 261 3.95 -38.71 -41.43
N LEU A 262 4.90 -38.40 -42.32
CA LEU A 262 6.18 -37.77 -41.93
C LEU A 262 6.14 -36.22 -42.01
N ALA A 263 5.30 -35.64 -42.87
CA ALA A 263 5.15 -34.19 -42.99
C ALA A 263 4.35 -33.56 -41.83
N ASP A 264 3.37 -34.28 -41.27
CA ASP A 264 2.53 -33.78 -40.17
C ASP A 264 3.28 -33.70 -38.83
N GLN A 265 4.29 -34.56 -38.59
CA GLN A 265 5.09 -34.50 -37.37
C GLN A 265 5.99 -33.27 -37.32
N THR A 266 6.66 -32.92 -38.43
CA THR A 266 7.53 -31.73 -38.50
C THR A 266 6.77 -30.41 -38.37
N LEU A 267 5.49 -30.37 -38.76
CA LEU A 267 4.65 -29.18 -38.60
C LEU A 267 4.24 -28.93 -37.13
N THR A 268 4.08 -30.00 -36.34
CA THR A 268 3.62 -29.92 -34.95
C THR A 268 4.73 -29.43 -34.02
N GLU A 269 5.98 -29.84 -34.28
CA GLU A 269 7.15 -29.45 -33.49
C GLU A 269 7.46 -27.94 -33.59
N GLY A 270 7.38 -27.38 -34.81
CA GLY A 270 7.58 -25.95 -35.04
C GLY A 270 6.51 -25.07 -34.37
N ALA A 271 5.28 -25.56 -34.24
CA ALA A 271 4.21 -24.84 -33.54
C ALA A 271 4.47 -24.76 -32.03
N SER A 272 4.91 -25.87 -31.41
CA SER A 272 5.26 -25.94 -29.98
C SER A 272 6.40 -24.99 -29.61
N GLN A 273 7.48 -24.97 -30.41
CA GLN A 273 8.62 -24.09 -30.13
C GLN A 273 8.27 -22.60 -30.28
N LYS A 274 7.40 -22.26 -31.24
CA LYS A 274 6.89 -20.89 -31.39
C LYS A 274 6.05 -20.46 -30.18
N GLU A 275 5.21 -21.35 -29.65
CA GLU A 275 4.41 -21.08 -28.46
C GLU A 275 5.28 -20.87 -27.22
N LEU A 276 6.27 -21.74 -26.99
CA LEU A 276 7.23 -21.60 -25.88
C LEU A 276 7.97 -20.26 -25.95
N ASN A 277 8.46 -19.86 -27.14
CA ASN A 277 9.13 -18.58 -27.33
C ASN A 277 8.20 -17.39 -27.04
N GLN A 278 6.92 -17.47 -27.41
CA GLN A 278 5.94 -16.44 -27.09
C GLN A 278 5.66 -16.35 -25.59
N GLN A 279 5.57 -17.49 -24.90
CA GLN A 279 5.40 -17.53 -23.44
C GLN A 279 6.63 -16.95 -22.71
N LEU A 280 7.84 -17.30 -23.15
CA LEU A 280 9.08 -16.75 -22.60
C LEU A 280 9.13 -15.23 -22.79
N LEU A 281 8.85 -14.74 -24.00
CA LEU A 281 8.80 -13.30 -24.28
C LEU A 281 7.78 -12.60 -23.37
N LYS A 282 6.60 -13.20 -23.18
CA LYS A 282 5.57 -12.69 -22.29
C LYS A 282 6.07 -12.59 -20.84
N ASN A 283 6.76 -13.61 -20.34
CA ASN A 283 7.33 -13.61 -18.99
C ASN A 283 8.44 -12.56 -18.80
N VAL A 284 9.30 -12.37 -19.81
CA VAL A 284 10.32 -11.31 -19.80
C VAL A 284 9.67 -9.92 -19.73
N LEU A 285 8.64 -9.67 -20.54
CA LEU A 285 7.90 -8.40 -20.51
C LEU A 285 7.17 -8.18 -19.18
N HIS A 286 6.63 -9.24 -18.57
CA HIS A 286 6.00 -9.16 -17.24
C HIS A 286 7.02 -8.79 -16.17
N HIS A 287 8.18 -9.46 -16.16
CA HIS A 287 9.27 -9.16 -15.24
C HIS A 287 9.77 -7.71 -15.38
N GLN A 288 9.98 -7.23 -16.60
CA GLN A 288 10.38 -5.84 -16.85
C GLN A 288 9.36 -4.83 -16.32
N ALA A 289 8.07 -5.11 -16.46
CA ALA A 289 7.01 -4.24 -15.93
C ALA A 289 6.99 -4.21 -14.39
N ILE A 290 7.25 -5.35 -13.75
CA ILE A 290 7.40 -5.43 -12.29
C ILE A 290 8.61 -4.63 -11.82
N LEU A 291 9.79 -4.81 -12.44
CA LEU A 291 11.00 -4.06 -12.08
C LEU A 291 10.79 -2.55 -12.22
N ARG A 292 10.11 -2.11 -13.28
CA ARG A 292 9.78 -0.70 -13.46
C ARG A 292 8.82 -0.19 -12.38
N SER A 293 7.85 -1.00 -11.96
CA SER A 293 6.94 -0.65 -10.86
C SER A 293 7.68 -0.50 -9.53
N VAL A 294 8.61 -1.41 -9.24
CA VAL A 294 9.48 -1.36 -8.04
C VAL A 294 10.40 -0.13 -8.08
N SER A 295 11.01 0.16 -9.23
CA SER A 295 11.87 1.33 -9.39
C SER A 295 11.10 2.64 -9.15
N LEU A 296 9.86 2.75 -9.64
CA LEU A 296 9.00 3.91 -9.36
C LEU A 296 8.67 4.02 -7.86
N LEU A 297 8.35 2.90 -7.20
CA LEU A 297 8.11 2.87 -5.76
C LEU A 297 9.35 3.25 -4.94
N GLN A 298 10.56 2.87 -5.38
CA GLN A 298 11.80 3.24 -4.69
C GLN A 298 12.15 4.72 -4.87
N SER A 299 11.78 5.32 -5.99
CA SER A 299 12.01 6.75 -6.27
C SER A 299 10.99 7.69 -5.63
N ALA A 300 9.87 7.15 -5.16
CA ALA A 300 8.84 7.85 -4.42
C ALA A 300 9.06 7.65 -2.92
#